data_AF-A0A078BC58-F1
#
_entry.id   AF-A0A078BC58-F1
#
_cell.length_a   1.000
_cell.length_b   1.000
_cell.length_c   1.000
_cell.angle_alpha   90.00
_cell.angle_beta   90.00
_cell.angle_gamma   90.00
#
_symmetry.space_group_name_H-M   'P 1'
#
loop_
_entity.id
_entity.type
_entity.pdbx_description
1 polymer ?
#
loop_
_entity_poly.entity_id
_entity_poly.type
_entity_poly.pdbx_seq_one_letter_code
_entity_poly.pdbx_strand_id
1 'polypeptide(L)'
;MPLEIVLHLPIQEDYAIGNLSVQIGDQIIEGKILRKKQARQQYDDAIAQGKTAVLAEENEMKQDSIQLLIGNLLPKQSATLNFQFYNVLEIEGGAYCFKMPVYYFPKYECEKYAYDYHFQIEIFSDIPINYVSYPTHGEVIKMTNDSELFLIKIVKEGKSVLCLEKNLIIYYRTQQIEHVSLYCQESNAYPNQIALMISMIPQMIEQIANEEDLVLLENDIPQPQDIQFEPLGDEIYIFLVDRSITMEGEKIQLSKQALIIFLKSLPLNSSFEIISFGELCESISNYEGLLNDSTNLNYAVDKVNKFKANILGKNLINPLQKAIEGLITTKNKKIFLLTDGKDNRRQQII
;
A
#
# COMPACT_ATOMS: atom_id res chain seq x y z
N MET A 1 -33.31 34.16 -5.85
CA MET A 1 -32.78 33.60 -7.10
C MET A 1 -32.17 32.24 -6.79
N PRO A 2 -32.23 31.26 -7.70
CA PRO A 2 -31.51 30.02 -7.55
C PRO A 2 -30.00 30.26 -7.47
N LEU A 3 -29.29 29.41 -6.73
CA LEU A 3 -27.84 29.48 -6.55
C LEU A 3 -27.18 28.38 -7.39
N GLU A 4 -25.99 28.69 -7.91
CA GLU A 4 -25.04 27.70 -8.40
C GLU A 4 -23.97 27.54 -7.33
N ILE A 5 -23.73 26.31 -6.90
CA ILE A 5 -22.75 25.97 -5.87
C ILE A 5 -21.58 25.27 -6.55
N VAL A 6 -20.37 25.73 -6.25
CA VAL A 6 -19.12 25.13 -6.67
C VAL A 6 -18.41 24.55 -5.46
N LEU A 7 -18.10 23.26 -5.52
CA LEU A 7 -17.32 22.56 -4.50
C LEU A 7 -16.04 22.02 -5.14
N HIS A 8 -14.93 22.17 -4.44
CA HIS A 8 -13.65 21.61 -4.85
C HIS A 8 -13.26 20.52 -3.86
N LEU A 9 -13.10 19.30 -4.37
CA LEU A 9 -12.74 18.14 -3.57
C LEU A 9 -11.33 17.70 -3.98
N PRO A 10 -10.40 17.52 -3.03
CA PRO A 10 -9.09 17.01 -3.35
C PRO A 10 -9.19 15.55 -3.78
N ILE A 11 -8.31 15.13 -4.68
CA ILE A 11 -8.08 13.73 -5.02
C ILE A 11 -6.57 13.53 -5.04
N GLN A 12 -6.07 12.50 -4.38
CA GLN A 12 -4.70 11.98 -4.53
C GLN A 12 -4.62 10.97 -5.68
N GLU A 13 -3.44 10.81 -6.28
CA GLU A 13 -3.20 9.95 -7.45
C GLU A 13 -3.75 8.51 -7.30
N ASP A 14 -3.77 7.97 -6.08
CA ASP A 14 -4.16 6.58 -5.80
C ASP A 14 -5.65 6.37 -5.44
N TYR A 15 -6.49 7.43 -5.45
CA TYR A 15 -7.92 7.25 -5.21
C TYR A 15 -8.68 6.80 -6.46
N ALA A 16 -9.51 5.78 -6.31
CA ALA A 16 -10.58 5.47 -7.25
C ALA A 16 -11.93 5.96 -6.69
N ILE A 17 -12.74 6.59 -7.54
CA ILE A 17 -14.09 7.04 -7.17
C ILE A 17 -15.07 5.92 -7.44
N GLY A 18 -15.72 5.43 -6.39
CA GLY A 18 -16.72 4.38 -6.47
C GLY A 18 -18.09 4.89 -6.85
N ASN A 19 -18.59 5.88 -6.09
CA ASN A 19 -19.95 6.38 -6.21
C ASN A 19 -20.00 7.87 -5.85
N LEU A 20 -20.88 8.60 -6.55
CA LEU A 20 -21.25 9.96 -6.27
C LEU A 20 -22.79 10.06 -6.35
N SER A 21 -23.43 10.47 -5.27
CA SER A 21 -24.85 10.83 -5.29
C SER A 21 -25.12 12.16 -4.59
N VAL A 22 -26.13 12.87 -5.08
CA VAL A 22 -26.59 14.12 -4.49
C VAL A 22 -28.08 14.01 -4.17
N GLN A 23 -28.43 14.18 -2.90
CA GLN A 23 -29.81 14.20 -2.43
C GLN A 23 -30.26 15.64 -2.24
N ILE A 24 -31.38 16.01 -2.87
CA ILE A 24 -32.00 17.33 -2.76
C ILE A 24 -33.48 17.15 -2.43
N GLY A 25 -33.85 17.44 -1.18
CA GLY A 25 -35.16 17.04 -0.65
C GLY A 25 -35.30 15.51 -0.66
N ASP A 26 -36.36 15.02 -1.31
CA ASP A 26 -36.66 13.58 -1.45
C ASP A 26 -36.04 12.95 -2.71
N GLN A 27 -35.40 13.75 -3.57
CA GLN A 27 -34.82 13.26 -4.82
C GLN A 27 -33.34 12.90 -4.63
N ILE A 28 -32.95 11.71 -5.08
CA ILE A 28 -31.56 11.26 -5.17
C ILE A 28 -31.13 11.30 -6.63
N ILE A 29 -30.04 12.01 -6.91
CA ILE A 29 -29.40 12.11 -8.21
C ILE A 29 -28.15 11.22 -8.16
N GLU A 30 -28.18 10.09 -8.86
CA GLU A 30 -27.03 9.18 -8.98
C GLU A 30 -26.09 9.63 -10.11
N GLY A 31 -24.80 9.67 -9.82
CA GLY A 31 -23.75 10.00 -10.78
C GLY A 31 -23.57 8.90 -11.82
N LYS A 32 -23.52 9.30 -13.10
CA LYS A 32 -23.18 8.41 -14.22
C LYS A 32 -21.92 8.91 -14.91
N ILE A 33 -20.94 8.01 -15.07
CA ILE A 33 -19.70 8.33 -15.77
C ILE A 33 -20.01 8.46 -17.26
N LEU A 34 -19.72 9.65 -17.81
CA LEU A 34 -19.92 10.00 -19.20
C LEU A 34 -18.66 10.66 -19.77
N ARG A 35 -18.54 10.72 -21.09
CA ARG A 35 -17.49 11.51 -21.74
C ARG A 35 -17.65 12.99 -21.38
N LYS A 36 -16.55 13.68 -21.07
CA LYS A 36 -16.52 15.09 -20.61
C LYS A 36 -17.47 16.02 -21.38
N LYS A 37 -17.36 16.06 -22.71
CA LYS A 37 -18.22 16.92 -23.55
C LYS A 37 -19.71 16.60 -23.42
N GLN A 38 -20.05 15.31 -23.35
CA GLN A 38 -21.43 14.85 -23.22
C GLN A 38 -22.00 15.18 -21.84
N ALA A 39 -21.23 14.98 -20.77
CA ALA A 39 -21.62 15.32 -19.42
C ALA A 39 -21.94 16.82 -19.28
N ARG A 40 -21.06 17.67 -19.83
CA ARG A 40 -21.23 19.13 -19.79
C ARG A 40 -22.44 19.61 -20.56
N GLN A 41 -22.64 19.09 -21.77
CA GLN A 41 -23.83 19.43 -22.57
C GLN A 41 -25.13 19.04 -21.86
N GLN A 42 -25.20 17.84 -21.25
CA GLN A 42 -26.40 17.41 -20.52
C GLN A 42 -26.68 18.29 -19.29
N TYR A 43 -25.62 18.74 -18.60
CA TYR A 43 -25.74 19.70 -17.50
C TYR A 43 -26.31 21.04 -18.00
N ASP A 44 -25.69 21.64 -19.02
CA ASP A 44 -26.09 22.94 -19.55
C ASP A 44 -27.54 22.94 -20.06
N ASP A 45 -27.94 21.89 -20.79
CA ASP A 45 -29.32 21.72 -21.29
C ASP A 45 -30.34 21.62 -20.13
N ALA A 46 -29.97 20.93 -19.03
CA ALA A 46 -30.83 20.80 -17.86
C ALA A 46 -30.98 22.14 -17.13
N ILE A 47 -29.88 22.90 -16.97
CA ILE A 47 -29.92 24.23 -16.36
C ILE A 47 -30.74 25.21 -17.21
N ALA A 48 -30.58 25.20 -18.54
CA ALA A 48 -31.37 26.03 -19.45
C ALA A 48 -32.89 25.73 -19.39
N GLN A 49 -33.26 24.48 -19.08
CA GLN A 49 -34.64 24.06 -18.86
C GLN A 49 -35.16 24.39 -17.45
N GLY A 50 -34.36 25.03 -16.60
CA GLY A 50 -34.72 25.35 -15.22
C GLY A 50 -34.81 24.11 -14.31
N LYS A 51 -34.12 23.03 -14.65
CA LYS A 51 -33.99 21.83 -13.81
C LYS A 51 -32.78 21.96 -12.89
N THR A 52 -32.80 21.24 -11.78
CA THR A 52 -31.61 21.06 -10.94
C THR A 52 -30.73 19.98 -11.56
N ALA A 53 -29.44 20.27 -11.70
CA ALA A 53 -28.47 19.34 -12.28
C ALA A 53 -27.15 19.39 -11.51
N VAL A 54 -26.39 18.30 -11.60
CA VAL A 54 -25.09 18.14 -10.94
C VAL A 54 -24.06 17.70 -11.96
N LEU A 55 -22.88 18.30 -11.93
CA LEU A 55 -21.74 17.90 -12.75
C LEU A 55 -20.49 17.75 -11.89
N ALA A 56 -19.82 16.62 -11.99
CA ALA A 56 -18.48 16.41 -11.45
C ALA A 56 -17.48 16.30 -12.60
N GLU A 57 -16.40 17.08 -12.57
CA GLU A 57 -15.31 16.98 -13.53
C GLU A 57 -13.95 17.19 -12.86
N GLU A 58 -12.92 16.53 -13.38
CA GLU A 58 -11.53 16.84 -13.01
C GLU A 58 -11.20 18.28 -13.40
N ASN A 59 -10.51 18.98 -12.49
CA ASN A 59 -10.11 20.35 -12.71
C ASN A 59 -8.92 20.42 -13.66
N GLU A 60 -9.11 21.05 -14.82
CA GLU A 60 -8.06 21.19 -15.86
C GLU A 60 -6.82 21.97 -15.37
N MET A 61 -6.99 22.81 -14.33
CA MET A 61 -5.92 23.64 -13.77
C MET A 61 -5.26 23.00 -12.54
N LYS A 62 -5.87 21.97 -11.94
CA LYS A 62 -5.41 21.27 -10.72
C LYS A 62 -5.74 19.79 -10.83
N GLN A 63 -4.78 19.00 -11.33
CA GLN A 63 -4.94 17.56 -11.57
C GLN A 63 -5.36 16.78 -10.31
N ASP A 64 -5.10 17.32 -9.12
CA ASP A 64 -5.41 16.70 -7.81
C ASP A 64 -6.77 17.15 -7.24
N SER A 65 -7.73 17.55 -8.08
CA SER A 65 -9.05 17.96 -7.59
C SER A 65 -10.20 17.70 -8.55
N ILE A 66 -11.34 17.30 -7.99
CA ILE A 66 -12.64 17.33 -8.66
C ILE A 66 -13.33 18.65 -8.35
N GLN A 67 -13.89 19.23 -9.40
CA GLN A 67 -14.87 20.30 -9.29
C GLN A 67 -16.27 19.70 -9.41
N LEU A 68 -17.11 19.98 -8.42
CA LEU A 68 -18.52 19.67 -8.44
C LEU A 68 -19.33 20.96 -8.59
N LEU A 69 -20.26 20.95 -9.54
CA LEU A 69 -21.23 22.00 -9.78
C LEU A 69 -22.62 21.50 -9.43
N ILE A 70 -23.35 22.24 -8.59
CA ILE A 70 -24.78 22.02 -8.33
C ILE A 70 -25.51 23.25 -8.84
N GLY A 71 -26.21 23.10 -9.96
CA GLY A 71 -26.94 24.18 -10.58
C GLY A 71 -28.40 24.21 -10.15
N ASN A 72 -28.95 25.42 -10.07
CA ASN A 72 -30.35 25.67 -9.75
C ASN A 72 -30.82 25.11 -8.40
N LEU A 73 -30.02 25.30 -7.34
CA LEU A 73 -30.46 25.03 -5.96
C LEU A 73 -31.28 26.21 -5.44
N LEU A 74 -32.50 25.95 -4.98
CA LEU A 74 -33.41 27.01 -4.54
C LEU A 74 -33.00 27.60 -3.18
N PRO A 75 -33.35 28.86 -2.88
CA PRO A 75 -33.11 29.44 -1.56
C PRO A 75 -33.73 28.59 -0.44
N LYS A 76 -32.97 28.37 0.63
CA LYS A 76 -33.35 27.53 1.79
C LYS A 76 -33.50 26.03 1.49
N GLN A 77 -33.19 25.59 0.28
CA GLN A 77 -33.10 24.18 -0.07
C GLN A 77 -31.73 23.64 0.35
N SER A 78 -31.70 22.41 0.85
CA SER A 78 -30.47 21.73 1.24
C SER A 78 -30.13 20.64 0.23
N ALA A 79 -28.83 20.45 -0.01
CA ALA A 79 -28.29 19.36 -0.80
C ALA A 79 -27.33 18.54 0.09
N THR A 80 -27.50 17.22 0.09
CA THR A 80 -26.60 16.28 0.77
C THR A 80 -25.78 15.55 -0.28
N LEU A 81 -24.47 15.52 -0.07
CA LEU A 81 -23.50 15.00 -1.01
C LEU A 81 -22.87 13.73 -0.44
N ASN A 82 -22.95 12.63 -1.18
CA ASN A 82 -22.32 11.37 -0.78
C ASN A 82 -21.24 11.01 -1.80
N PHE A 83 -20.01 10.90 -1.32
CA PHE A 83 -18.86 10.46 -2.09
C PHE A 83 -18.32 9.16 -1.51
N GLN A 84 -18.00 8.21 -2.38
CA GLN A 84 -17.30 7.00 -2.02
C GLN A 84 -15.96 6.96 -2.76
N PHE A 85 -14.88 6.89 -2.00
CA PHE A 85 -13.53 6.75 -2.50
C PHE A 85 -12.95 5.40 -2.05
N TYR A 86 -12.15 4.80 -2.92
CA TYR A 86 -11.31 3.64 -2.62
C TYR A 86 -9.86 4.08 -2.69
N ASN A 87 -9.05 3.65 -1.73
CA ASN A 87 -7.62 3.91 -1.69
C ASN A 87 -6.88 2.69 -1.18
N VAL A 88 -5.64 2.51 -1.64
CA VAL A 88 -4.68 1.60 -1.02
C VAL A 88 -3.96 2.36 0.08
N LEU A 89 -3.85 1.78 1.28
CA LEU A 89 -3.15 2.42 2.38
C LEU A 89 -1.64 2.41 2.13
N GLU A 90 -1.01 3.56 2.31
CA GLU A 90 0.45 3.69 2.30
C GLU A 90 1.05 3.17 3.60
N ILE A 91 2.36 2.94 3.62
CA ILE A 91 3.10 2.55 4.82
C ILE A 91 4.16 3.61 5.13
N GLU A 92 4.06 4.20 6.31
CA GLU A 92 4.99 5.19 6.84
C GLU A 92 5.53 4.69 8.19
N GLY A 93 6.86 4.69 8.37
CA GLY A 93 7.46 4.23 9.64
C GLY A 93 7.07 2.80 10.03
N GLY A 94 6.74 1.96 9.05
CA GLY A 94 6.24 0.59 9.26
C GLY A 94 4.86 0.51 9.91
N ALA A 95 4.01 1.51 9.71
CA ALA A 95 2.59 1.49 10.04
C ALA A 95 1.76 1.83 8.80
N TYR A 96 0.57 1.23 8.67
CA TYR A 96 -0.40 1.65 7.67
C TYR A 96 -0.87 3.07 7.96
N CYS A 97 -0.86 3.93 6.95
CA CYS A 97 -1.22 5.33 7.04
C CYS A 97 -2.53 5.59 6.30
N PHE A 98 -3.53 6.09 7.02
CA PHE A 98 -4.68 6.74 6.41
C PHE A 98 -4.66 8.24 6.71
N LYS A 99 -4.74 9.06 5.66
CA LYS A 99 -4.69 10.51 5.77
C LYS A 99 -5.89 11.12 5.09
N MET A 100 -6.69 11.84 5.86
CA MET A 100 -7.77 12.68 5.36
C MET A 100 -7.35 14.16 5.40
N PRO A 101 -7.10 14.79 4.23
CA PRO A 101 -6.80 16.21 4.13
C PRO A 101 -7.90 17.09 4.72
N VAL A 102 -7.51 18.16 5.43
CA VAL A 102 -8.46 19.19 5.90
C VAL A 102 -9.20 19.89 4.77
N TYR A 103 -8.71 19.79 3.54
CA TYR A 103 -9.30 20.43 2.37
C TYR A 103 -10.68 19.85 2.00
N TYR A 104 -11.04 18.67 2.51
CA TYR A 104 -12.41 18.16 2.44
C TYR A 104 -13.40 18.98 3.29
N PHE A 105 -12.92 19.74 4.26
CA PHE A 105 -13.76 20.54 5.15
C PHE A 105 -13.79 22.01 4.71
N PRO A 106 -14.94 22.68 4.88
CA PRO A 106 -15.05 24.10 4.57
C PRO A 106 -14.09 24.96 5.40
N LYS A 107 -13.47 25.94 4.73
CA LYS A 107 -12.63 26.97 5.36
C LYS A 107 -13.44 28.22 5.66
N TYR A 108 -14.29 28.17 6.67
CA TYR A 108 -15.07 29.31 7.12
C TYR A 108 -14.39 30.09 8.26
N GLU A 109 -14.22 31.38 8.05
CA GLU A 109 -13.60 32.30 9.02
C GLU A 109 -14.64 33.06 9.88
N CYS A 110 -15.92 32.66 9.83
CA CYS A 110 -17.01 33.37 10.49
C CYS A 110 -17.95 32.39 11.22
N GLU A 111 -18.28 32.71 12.48
CA GLU A 111 -19.22 31.95 13.32
C GLU A 111 -20.58 31.71 12.68
N LYS A 112 -21.04 32.62 11.80
CA LYS A 112 -22.30 32.45 11.06
C LYS A 112 -22.30 31.26 10.10
N TYR A 113 -21.11 30.79 9.72
CA TYR A 113 -20.91 29.68 8.80
C TYR A 113 -20.24 28.50 9.49
N ALA A 114 -20.31 28.40 10.82
CA ALA A 114 -19.79 27.24 11.53
C ALA A 114 -20.48 25.95 11.08
N TYR A 115 -19.76 24.84 11.16
CA TYR A 115 -20.29 23.51 10.82
C TYR A 115 -20.00 22.51 11.93
N ASP A 116 -20.89 21.54 12.04
CA ASP A 116 -20.61 20.33 12.80
C ASP A 116 -19.82 19.38 11.91
N TYR A 117 -18.86 18.66 12.48
CA TYR A 117 -18.20 17.56 11.79
C TYR A 117 -18.22 16.30 12.66
N HIS A 118 -18.34 15.17 11.98
CA HIS A 118 -18.23 13.83 12.54
C HIS A 118 -17.26 13.05 11.67
N PHE A 119 -16.17 12.60 12.27
CA PHE A 119 -15.18 11.75 11.64
C PHE A 119 -15.17 10.40 12.33
N GLN A 120 -15.35 9.36 11.54
CA GLN A 120 -15.35 7.98 12.03
C GLN A 120 -14.45 7.14 11.14
N ILE A 121 -13.57 6.36 11.78
CA ILE A 121 -12.79 5.32 11.12
C ILE A 121 -13.08 3.99 11.79
N GLU A 122 -13.26 2.98 10.95
CA GLU A 122 -13.41 1.59 11.35
C GLU A 122 -12.31 0.79 10.66
N ILE A 123 -11.37 0.30 11.46
CA ILE A 123 -10.27 -0.55 10.98
C ILE A 123 -10.70 -1.99 11.18
N PHE A 124 -10.85 -2.73 10.09
CA PHE A 124 -11.12 -4.16 10.10
C PHE A 124 -9.82 -4.91 9.78
N SER A 125 -9.39 -5.77 10.70
CA SER A 125 -8.18 -6.57 10.54
C SER A 125 -8.45 -8.01 10.97
N ASP A 126 -7.99 -8.96 10.17
CA ASP A 126 -7.91 -10.39 10.51
C ASP A 126 -6.69 -10.72 11.39
N ILE A 127 -5.76 -9.76 11.51
CA ILE A 127 -4.57 -9.85 12.37
C ILE A 127 -4.75 -8.90 13.57
N PRO A 128 -4.34 -9.29 14.80
CA PRO A 128 -4.43 -8.41 15.95
C PRO A 128 -3.69 -7.08 15.75
N ILE A 129 -4.36 -5.98 16.05
CA ILE A 129 -3.78 -4.62 16.01
C ILE A 129 -3.08 -4.37 17.35
N ASN A 130 -1.79 -4.03 17.30
CA ASN A 130 -0.96 -3.78 18.49
C ASN A 130 -0.58 -2.31 18.69
N TYR A 131 -0.75 -1.46 17.66
CA TYR A 131 -0.48 -0.03 17.74
C TYR A 131 -1.51 0.75 16.92
N VAL A 132 -2.02 1.84 17.49
CA VAL A 132 -2.84 2.84 16.80
C VAL A 132 -2.41 4.24 17.25
N SER A 133 -2.06 5.08 16.27
CA SER A 133 -2.01 6.52 16.44
C SER A 133 -3.28 7.15 15.87
N TYR A 134 -3.92 8.02 16.65
CA TYR A 134 -5.18 8.66 16.28
C TYR A 134 -5.15 10.18 16.51
N PRO A 135 -6.03 10.95 15.84
CA PRO A 135 -6.02 12.41 15.95
C PRO A 135 -6.38 12.89 17.36
N THR A 136 -5.85 14.06 17.77
CA THR A 136 -6.13 14.63 19.10
C THR A 136 -7.62 14.73 19.41
N HIS A 137 -8.02 14.41 20.65
CA HIS A 137 -9.41 14.36 21.12
C HIS A 137 -10.28 13.34 20.39
N GLY A 138 -9.69 12.35 19.71
CA GLY A 138 -10.41 11.18 19.21
C GLY A 138 -10.70 10.20 20.34
N GLU A 139 -11.86 9.56 20.29
CA GLU A 139 -12.22 8.44 21.16
C GLU A 139 -11.98 7.13 20.42
N VAL A 140 -11.23 6.21 21.04
CA VAL A 140 -10.94 4.89 20.49
C VAL A 140 -11.76 3.83 21.22
N ILE A 141 -12.54 3.07 20.47
CA ILE A 141 -13.37 1.98 20.96
C ILE A 141 -12.85 0.69 20.33
N LYS A 142 -12.29 -0.20 21.16
CA LYS A 142 -11.88 -1.54 20.75
C LYS A 142 -13.10 -2.46 20.76
N MET A 143 -13.37 -3.09 19.62
CA MET A 143 -14.43 -4.07 19.45
C MET A 143 -13.80 -5.38 18.93
N THR A 144 -14.15 -6.50 19.52
CA THR A 144 -13.73 -7.83 19.04
C THR A 144 -14.99 -8.56 18.67
N ASN A 145 -15.13 -8.93 17.38
CA ASN A 145 -16.31 -9.63 16.91
C ASN A 145 -16.14 -11.15 17.05
N ASP A 146 -17.25 -11.88 17.08
CA ASP A 146 -17.29 -13.36 17.15
C ASP A 146 -16.55 -14.06 15.98
N SER A 147 -16.24 -13.32 14.91
CA SER A 147 -15.54 -13.80 13.72
C SER A 147 -14.00 -13.63 13.77
N GLU A 148 -13.42 -13.42 14.96
CA GLU A 148 -11.98 -13.17 15.19
C GLU A 148 -11.40 -11.92 14.48
N LEU A 149 -12.25 -11.08 13.88
CA LEU A 149 -11.85 -9.80 13.29
C LEU A 149 -11.67 -8.75 14.40
N PHE A 150 -10.53 -8.07 14.37
CA PHE A 150 -10.24 -6.90 15.19
C PHE A 150 -10.86 -5.66 14.55
N LEU A 151 -11.82 -5.06 15.26
CA LEU A 151 -12.42 -3.80 14.88
C LEU A 151 -11.95 -2.70 15.84
N ILE A 152 -11.26 -1.71 15.31
CA ILE A 152 -10.97 -0.48 16.05
C ILE A 152 -11.78 0.65 15.45
N LYS A 153 -12.66 1.21 16.28
CA LYS A 153 -13.47 2.36 15.92
C LYS A 153 -12.88 3.61 16.54
N ILE A 154 -12.62 4.62 15.71
CA ILE A 154 -12.07 5.91 16.14
C ILE A 154 -13.09 6.96 15.76
N VAL A 155 -13.60 7.71 16.75
CA VAL A 155 -14.60 8.76 16.55
C VAL A 155 -14.02 10.09 16.99
N LYS A 156 -14.18 11.11 16.16
CA LYS A 156 -13.84 12.49 16.49
C LYS A 156 -14.92 13.42 15.98
N GLU A 157 -15.47 14.21 16.89
CA GLU A 157 -16.56 15.13 16.60
C GLU A 157 -16.20 16.55 17.03
N GLY A 158 -16.80 17.53 16.36
CA GLY A 158 -16.77 18.90 16.82
C GLY A 158 -18.06 19.60 16.45
N LYS A 159 -18.62 20.33 17.42
CA LYS A 159 -19.86 21.10 17.23
C LYS A 159 -19.53 22.55 16.93
N SER A 160 -20.21 23.11 15.93
CA SER A 160 -20.10 24.51 15.51
C SER A 160 -18.64 24.94 15.35
N VAL A 161 -17.84 24.08 14.72
CA VAL A 161 -16.41 24.30 14.50
C VAL A 161 -16.19 25.25 13.33
N LEU A 162 -15.12 26.04 13.47
CA LEU A 162 -14.54 26.86 12.41
C LEU A 162 -13.26 26.15 11.95
N CYS A 163 -13.08 26.02 10.64
CA CYS A 163 -11.83 25.56 9.98
C CYS A 163 -11.01 24.50 10.73
N LEU A 164 -10.97 23.25 10.24
CA LEU A 164 -9.99 22.30 10.74
C LEU A 164 -8.54 22.71 10.37
N GLU A 165 -7.68 22.82 11.38
CA GLU A 165 -6.29 23.30 11.24
C GLU A 165 -5.30 22.21 10.80
N LYS A 166 -5.59 20.94 11.08
CA LYS A 166 -4.69 19.79 10.85
C LYS A 166 -5.41 18.63 10.20
N ASN A 167 -4.70 17.95 9.29
CA ASN A 167 -5.19 16.74 8.63
C ASN A 167 -5.53 15.69 9.68
N LEU A 168 -6.56 14.89 9.40
CA LEU A 168 -6.92 13.76 10.24
C LEU A 168 -6.12 12.56 9.75
N ILE A 169 -5.10 12.20 10.50
CA ILE A 169 -4.16 11.12 10.15
C ILE A 169 -4.30 10.01 11.18
N ILE A 170 -4.35 8.78 10.71
CA ILE A 170 -4.38 7.58 11.52
C ILE A 170 -3.25 6.68 11.07
N TYR A 171 -2.50 6.17 12.04
CA TYR A 171 -1.54 5.10 11.81
C TYR A 171 -1.96 3.86 12.58
N TYR A 172 -1.80 2.68 11.99
CA TYR A 172 -1.95 1.44 12.75
C TYR A 172 -0.95 0.37 12.32
N ARG A 173 -0.63 -0.53 13.24
CA ARG A 173 0.20 -1.71 12.99
C ARG A 173 -0.55 -2.96 13.43
N THR A 174 -0.42 -4.01 12.64
CA THR A 174 -0.86 -5.36 13.02
C THR A 174 0.33 -6.12 13.58
N GLN A 175 0.09 -7.17 14.38
CA GLN A 175 1.14 -8.05 14.91
C GLN A 175 1.98 -8.73 13.82
N GLN A 176 1.42 -8.84 12.61
CA GLN A 176 2.07 -9.42 11.45
C GLN A 176 1.71 -8.57 10.23
N ILE A 177 2.45 -7.49 9.97
CA ILE A 177 2.38 -6.75 8.69
C ILE A 177 2.90 -7.63 7.52
N GLU A 178 3.39 -8.83 7.82
CA GLU A 178 4.36 -9.61 7.06
C GLU A 178 3.77 -10.68 6.13
N HIS A 179 2.44 -10.88 6.09
CA HIS A 179 1.86 -11.90 5.21
C HIS A 179 1.58 -11.37 3.80
N VAL A 180 1.99 -12.15 2.80
CA VAL A 180 1.54 -11.98 1.41
C VAL A 180 0.04 -12.22 1.38
N SER A 181 -0.75 -11.15 1.30
CA SER A 181 -2.20 -11.26 1.19
C SER A 181 -2.59 -11.51 -0.26
N LEU A 182 -3.26 -12.64 -0.49
CA LEU A 182 -3.89 -12.97 -1.77
C LEU A 182 -5.38 -12.66 -1.68
N TYR A 183 -5.80 -11.59 -2.35
CA TYR A 183 -7.22 -11.26 -2.48
C TYR A 183 -7.72 -11.83 -3.81
N CYS A 184 -8.78 -12.65 -3.74
CA CYS A 184 -9.49 -13.12 -4.91
C CYS A 184 -10.92 -12.58 -4.91
N GLN A 185 -11.35 -12.01 -6.04
CA GLN A 185 -12.73 -11.60 -6.23
C GLN A 185 -13.30 -12.27 -7.48
N GLU A 186 -14.39 -13.00 -7.28
CA GLU A 186 -15.19 -13.59 -8.35
C GLU A 186 -16.30 -12.62 -8.77
N SER A 187 -16.52 -12.48 -10.08
CA SER A 187 -17.61 -11.65 -10.59
C SER A 187 -18.84 -12.49 -10.87
N ASN A 188 -19.97 -12.14 -10.26
CA ASN A 188 -21.26 -12.76 -10.58
C ASN A 188 -21.67 -12.59 -12.05
N ALA A 189 -21.16 -11.56 -12.73
CA ALA A 189 -21.41 -11.33 -14.16
C ALA A 189 -20.49 -12.16 -15.07
N TYR A 190 -19.34 -12.61 -14.57
CA TYR A 190 -18.33 -13.37 -15.32
C TYR A 190 -17.79 -14.54 -14.49
N PRO A 191 -18.57 -15.63 -14.33
CA PRO A 191 -18.26 -16.72 -13.40
C PRO A 191 -16.98 -17.51 -13.74
N ASN A 192 -16.37 -17.29 -14.90
CA ASN A 192 -15.11 -17.91 -15.31
C ASN A 192 -13.91 -16.94 -15.25
N GLN A 193 -14.07 -15.76 -14.63
CA GLN A 193 -13.02 -14.77 -14.49
C GLN A 193 -12.86 -14.40 -13.01
N ILE A 194 -11.62 -14.46 -12.53
CA ILE A 194 -11.25 -14.14 -11.16
C ILE A 194 -10.28 -12.97 -11.21
N ALA A 195 -10.55 -11.91 -10.46
CA ALA A 195 -9.59 -10.86 -10.20
C ALA A 195 -8.73 -11.28 -9.01
N LEU A 196 -7.40 -11.28 -9.18
CA LEU A 196 -6.44 -11.62 -8.14
C LEU A 196 -5.56 -10.40 -7.86
N MET A 197 -5.50 -10.00 -6.60
CA MET A 197 -4.55 -9.00 -6.10
C MET A 197 -3.62 -9.69 -5.11
N ILE A 198 -2.32 -9.64 -5.41
CA ILE A 198 -1.28 -10.07 -4.48
C ILE A 198 -0.71 -8.79 -3.86
N SER A 199 -0.94 -8.60 -2.57
CA SER A 199 -0.29 -7.54 -1.81
C SER A 199 0.90 -8.15 -1.09
N MET A 200 2.10 -7.68 -1.43
CA MET A 200 3.33 -8.07 -0.79
C MET A 200 4.04 -6.79 -0.34
N ILE A 201 4.25 -6.67 0.96
CA ILE A 201 5.10 -5.64 1.55
C ILE A 201 6.37 -6.35 2.00
N PRO A 202 7.41 -6.41 1.14
CA PRO A 202 8.65 -7.07 1.52
C PRO A 202 9.39 -6.16 2.51
N GLN A 203 9.32 -6.46 3.80
CA GLN A 203 10.21 -5.90 4.80
C GLN A 203 11.29 -6.93 5.14
N MET A 204 12.56 -6.55 5.05
CA MET A 204 13.70 -7.47 5.29
C MET A 204 13.96 -7.74 6.78
N ILE A 205 13.04 -7.37 7.67
CA ILE A 205 13.25 -7.28 9.11
C ILE A 205 12.05 -7.93 9.79
N GLU A 206 12.30 -8.89 10.70
CA GLU A 206 11.26 -9.53 11.51
C GLU A 206 10.84 -8.57 12.64
N GLN A 207 9.53 -8.32 12.77
CA GLN A 207 8.96 -7.62 13.92
C GLN A 207 8.81 -8.60 15.09
N ILE A 208 9.28 -8.21 16.28
CA ILE A 208 8.95 -8.94 17.51
C ILE A 208 7.50 -8.60 17.84
N ALA A 209 6.61 -9.58 17.73
CA ALA A 209 5.35 -9.57 18.46
C ALA A 209 5.67 -9.74 19.95
N ASN A 210 5.92 -8.64 20.66
CA ASN A 210 5.69 -8.66 22.09
C ASN A 210 4.16 -8.76 22.26
N GLU A 211 3.70 -9.91 22.73
CA GLU A 211 2.46 -9.96 23.47
C GLU A 211 2.59 -8.98 24.63
N GLU A 212 1.95 -7.82 24.53
CA GLU A 212 0.95 -7.36 25.50
C GLU A 212 0.53 -5.91 25.20
N ASP A 213 -0.80 -5.75 25.13
CA ASP A 213 -1.59 -4.53 24.99
C ASP A 213 -1.51 -3.70 23.70
N LEU A 214 -2.70 -3.37 23.20
CA LEU A 214 -2.91 -2.38 22.15
C LEU A 214 -2.38 -1.03 22.64
N VAL A 215 -1.30 -0.55 22.03
CA VAL A 215 -0.73 0.77 22.30
C VAL A 215 -1.54 1.83 21.57
N LEU A 216 -2.16 2.73 22.33
CA LEU A 216 -2.94 3.85 21.81
C LEU A 216 -2.17 5.15 22.06
N LEU A 217 -1.78 5.85 20.99
CA LEU A 217 -1.09 7.13 21.07
C LEU A 217 -1.85 8.22 20.32
N GLU A 218 -1.83 9.42 20.87
CA GLU A 218 -2.54 10.56 20.31
C GLU A 218 -1.58 11.44 19.50
N ASN A 219 -1.87 11.68 18.22
CA ASN A 219 -1.03 12.43 17.27
C ASN A 219 0.43 11.92 17.15
N ASP A 220 0.68 10.66 17.45
CA ASP A 220 2.01 10.07 17.27
C ASP A 220 2.32 9.86 15.79
N ILE A 221 3.59 10.07 15.40
CA ILE A 221 4.07 9.83 14.04
C ILE A 221 5.06 8.67 14.11
N PRO A 222 4.68 7.48 13.60
CA PRO A 222 5.50 6.29 13.72
C PRO A 222 6.85 6.52 13.02
N GLN A 223 7.93 6.26 13.75
CA GLN A 223 9.28 6.25 13.23
C GLN A 223 9.70 4.80 12.95
N PRO A 224 10.57 4.57 11.95
CA PRO A 224 11.11 3.23 11.70
C PRO A 224 11.78 2.61 12.95
N GLN A 225 12.37 3.44 13.81
CA GLN A 225 13.04 3.04 15.06
C GLN A 225 12.10 2.59 16.19
N ASP A 226 10.79 2.87 16.08
CA ASP A 226 9.80 2.49 17.11
C ASP A 226 9.44 1.00 17.03
N ILE A 227 9.86 0.34 15.96
CA ILE A 227 9.81 -1.11 15.83
C ILE A 227 11.00 -1.64 16.63
N GLN A 228 10.73 -2.41 17.68
CA GLN A 228 11.79 -3.10 18.41
C GLN A 228 12.46 -4.10 17.48
N PHE A 229 13.69 -3.76 17.08
CA PHE A 229 14.56 -4.63 16.33
C PHE A 229 15.34 -5.50 17.30
N GLU A 230 15.22 -6.82 17.19
CA GLU A 230 16.37 -7.64 17.58
C GLU A 230 17.52 -7.26 16.64
N PRO A 231 18.75 -7.08 17.14
CA PRO A 231 19.90 -7.04 16.25
C PRO A 231 19.94 -8.38 15.50
N LEU A 232 19.62 -8.37 14.21
CA LEU A 232 19.83 -9.48 13.29
C LEU A 232 21.34 -9.81 13.21
N GLY A 233 21.87 -10.46 14.23
CA GLY A 233 23.20 -11.06 14.22
C GLY A 233 23.18 -12.45 13.57
N ASP A 234 22.01 -13.10 13.58
CA ASP A 234 21.86 -14.52 13.23
C ASP A 234 21.03 -14.76 11.97
N GLU A 235 21.09 -13.87 10.98
CA GLU A 235 20.49 -14.14 9.66
C GLU A 235 21.53 -14.24 8.54
N ILE A 236 21.24 -15.12 7.59
CA ILE A 236 22.00 -15.24 6.35
C ILE A 236 21.09 -15.14 5.11
N TYR A 237 21.43 -14.21 4.22
CA TYR A 237 20.72 -13.91 2.99
C TYR A 237 21.37 -14.67 1.82
N ILE A 238 20.68 -15.66 1.27
CA ILE A 238 21.20 -16.53 0.21
C ILE A 238 20.56 -16.15 -1.12
N PHE A 239 21.35 -15.61 -2.05
CA PHE A 239 20.90 -15.24 -3.38
C PHE A 239 21.22 -16.35 -4.39
N LEU A 240 20.18 -16.99 -4.91
CA LEU A 240 20.26 -17.93 -6.01
C LEU A 240 20.18 -17.16 -7.33
N VAL A 241 21.26 -17.18 -8.12
CA VAL A 241 21.39 -16.35 -9.32
C VAL A 241 21.49 -17.22 -10.58
N ASP A 242 20.46 -17.17 -11.42
CA ASP A 242 20.43 -17.90 -12.68
C ASP A 242 21.43 -17.29 -13.68
N ARG A 243 22.38 -18.12 -14.14
CA ARG A 243 23.37 -17.81 -15.17
C ARG A 243 23.25 -18.74 -16.38
N SER A 244 22.09 -19.39 -16.53
CA SER A 244 21.81 -20.21 -17.70
C SER A 244 21.84 -19.39 -18.99
N ILE A 245 22.07 -20.04 -20.13
CA ILE A 245 22.13 -19.37 -21.46
C ILE A 245 20.85 -18.57 -21.75
N THR A 246 19.69 -18.94 -21.19
CA THR A 246 18.43 -18.19 -21.40
C THR A 246 18.46 -16.78 -20.79
N MET A 247 19.40 -16.51 -19.89
CA MET A 247 19.65 -15.21 -19.26
C MET A 247 20.53 -14.29 -20.11
N GLU A 248 20.99 -14.70 -21.30
CA GLU A 248 21.84 -13.88 -22.15
C GLU A 248 21.18 -12.54 -22.54
N GLY A 249 22.02 -11.52 -22.77
CA GLY A 249 21.59 -10.18 -23.15
C GLY A 249 21.20 -9.31 -21.95
N GLU A 250 20.07 -8.62 -22.05
CA GLU A 250 19.64 -7.64 -21.04
C GLU A 250 19.27 -8.28 -19.70
N LYS A 251 18.76 -9.52 -19.71
CA LYS A 251 18.31 -10.21 -18.50
C LYS A 251 19.42 -10.36 -17.47
N ILE A 252 20.59 -10.87 -17.86
CA ILE A 252 21.73 -11.01 -16.94
C ILE A 252 22.24 -9.66 -16.44
N GLN A 253 22.14 -8.59 -17.24
CA GLN A 253 22.53 -7.25 -16.79
C GLN A 253 21.56 -6.71 -15.73
N LEU A 254 20.26 -6.88 -15.94
CA LEU A 254 19.22 -6.52 -14.95
C LEU A 254 19.39 -7.34 -13.66
N SER A 255 19.63 -8.65 -13.76
CA SER A 255 19.87 -9.49 -12.59
C SER A 255 21.11 -9.06 -11.81
N LYS A 256 22.19 -8.65 -12.49
CA LYS A 256 23.39 -8.10 -11.83
C LYS A 256 23.08 -6.79 -11.11
N GLN A 257 22.36 -5.87 -11.75
CA GLN A 257 21.99 -4.59 -11.15
C GLN A 257 21.11 -4.79 -9.92
N ALA A 258 20.07 -5.63 -10.02
CA ALA A 258 19.18 -5.96 -8.91
C ALA A 258 19.94 -6.61 -7.75
N LEU A 259 20.82 -7.57 -8.03
CA LEU A 259 21.65 -8.22 -7.01
C LEU A 259 22.57 -7.23 -6.30
N ILE A 260 23.20 -6.29 -7.03
CA ILE A 260 24.05 -5.26 -6.42
C ILE A 260 23.22 -4.33 -5.51
N ILE A 261 22.00 -3.98 -5.91
CA ILE A 261 21.08 -3.20 -5.08
C ILE A 261 20.77 -3.98 -3.80
N PHE A 262 20.35 -5.25 -3.92
CA PHE A 262 20.04 -6.08 -2.75
C PHE A 262 21.22 -6.21 -1.80
N LEU A 263 22.42 -6.49 -2.30
CA LEU A 263 23.63 -6.59 -1.48
C LEU A 263 23.92 -5.30 -0.71
N LYS A 264 23.71 -4.13 -1.34
CA LYS A 264 23.91 -2.82 -0.68
C LYS A 264 22.81 -2.46 0.31
N SER A 265 21.64 -3.08 0.19
CA SER A 265 20.48 -2.86 1.05
C SER A 265 20.39 -3.84 2.22
N LEU A 266 21.31 -4.80 2.33
CA LEU A 266 21.32 -5.78 3.41
C LEU A 266 21.50 -5.11 4.79
N PRO A 267 20.86 -5.62 5.85
CA PRO A 267 21.04 -5.10 7.21
C PRO A 267 22.50 -5.11 7.66
N LEU A 268 22.87 -4.16 8.52
CA LEU A 268 24.18 -4.13 9.18
C LEU A 268 24.34 -5.37 10.08
N ASN A 269 25.53 -5.97 10.11
CA ASN A 269 25.86 -7.21 10.83
C ASN A 269 25.20 -8.51 10.32
N SER A 270 24.49 -8.47 9.19
CA SER A 270 23.99 -9.68 8.53
C SER A 270 25.10 -10.48 7.82
N SER A 271 24.79 -11.71 7.41
CA SER A 271 25.64 -12.50 6.50
C SER A 271 24.93 -12.73 5.18
N PHE A 272 25.68 -12.97 4.11
CA PHE A 272 25.11 -13.27 2.80
C PHE A 272 25.90 -14.32 2.04
N GLU A 273 25.21 -15.01 1.13
CA GLU A 273 25.78 -16.00 0.22
C GLU A 273 25.23 -15.76 -1.18
N ILE A 274 26.03 -16.00 -2.21
CA ILE A 274 25.59 -15.93 -3.60
C ILE A 274 25.91 -17.28 -4.25
N ILE A 275 24.85 -18.03 -4.56
CA ILE A 275 24.94 -19.29 -5.29
C ILE A 275 24.47 -19.04 -6.71
N SER A 276 25.43 -18.92 -7.62
CA SER A 276 25.10 -18.79 -9.04
C SER A 276 24.92 -20.17 -9.67
N PHE A 277 23.91 -20.35 -10.53
CA PHE A 277 23.51 -21.66 -11.00
C PHE A 277 23.09 -21.71 -12.48
N GLY A 278 23.24 -22.90 -13.07
CA GLY A 278 22.63 -23.36 -14.31
C GLY A 278 22.36 -24.86 -14.16
N GLU A 279 23.13 -25.72 -14.84
CA GLU A 279 23.24 -27.15 -14.48
C GLU A 279 24.19 -27.39 -13.30
N LEU A 280 25.26 -26.60 -13.20
CA LEU A 280 26.20 -26.58 -12.08
C LEU A 280 25.93 -25.39 -11.17
N CYS A 281 26.44 -25.46 -9.93
CA CYS A 281 26.32 -24.39 -8.93
C CYS A 281 27.70 -23.92 -8.47
N GLU A 282 27.88 -22.60 -8.40
CA GLU A 282 29.08 -21.93 -7.90
C GLU A 282 28.68 -21.06 -6.70
N SER A 283 29.27 -21.31 -5.54
CA SER A 283 29.13 -20.44 -4.36
C SER A 283 30.25 -19.40 -4.32
N ILE A 284 29.94 -18.21 -3.79
CA ILE A 284 30.93 -17.14 -3.67
C ILE A 284 31.86 -17.29 -2.46
N SER A 285 31.40 -18.02 -1.43
CA SER A 285 32.12 -18.20 -0.15
C SER A 285 32.46 -19.65 0.17
N ASN A 286 32.21 -20.59 -0.76
CA ASN A 286 32.26 -22.03 -0.52
C ASN A 286 31.23 -22.51 0.53
N TYR A 287 30.05 -21.89 0.54
CA TYR A 287 28.93 -22.22 1.43
C TYR A 287 29.19 -21.96 2.92
N GLU A 288 30.08 -21.02 3.25
CA GLU A 288 30.34 -20.58 4.63
C GLU A 288 29.56 -19.30 4.99
N GLY A 289 29.11 -18.55 3.98
CA GLY A 289 28.55 -17.21 4.13
C GLY A 289 29.62 -16.15 4.32
N LEU A 290 29.40 -14.96 3.76
CA LEU A 290 30.24 -13.78 3.98
C LEU A 290 29.55 -12.84 4.97
N LEU A 291 30.33 -12.20 5.84
CA LEU A 291 29.82 -11.10 6.65
C LEU A 291 29.53 -9.87 5.76
N ASN A 292 28.46 -9.15 6.06
CA ASN A 292 28.12 -7.91 5.37
C ASN A 292 29.00 -6.74 5.85
N ASP A 293 30.28 -6.79 5.52
CA ASP A 293 31.24 -5.71 5.69
C ASP A 293 31.66 -5.10 4.34
N SER A 294 32.28 -3.92 4.37
CA SER A 294 32.68 -3.20 3.16
C SER A 294 33.69 -3.96 2.29
N THR A 295 34.48 -4.88 2.87
CA THR A 295 35.49 -5.65 2.13
C THR A 295 34.82 -6.78 1.34
N ASN A 296 34.00 -7.57 2.02
CA ASN A 296 33.23 -8.68 1.45
C ASN A 296 32.18 -8.18 0.46
N LEU A 297 31.54 -7.04 0.73
CA LEU A 297 30.58 -6.42 -0.18
C LEU A 297 31.24 -5.99 -1.50
N ASN A 298 32.40 -5.34 -1.43
CA ASN A 298 33.15 -4.94 -2.63
C ASN A 298 33.63 -6.17 -3.42
N TYR A 299 34.12 -7.21 -2.74
CA TYR A 299 34.48 -8.48 -3.37
C TYR A 299 33.28 -9.13 -4.09
N ALA A 300 32.11 -9.14 -3.45
CA ALA A 300 30.89 -9.68 -4.03
C ALA A 300 30.43 -8.88 -5.25
N VAL A 301 30.43 -7.55 -5.17
CA VAL A 301 30.09 -6.66 -6.29
C VAL A 301 31.04 -6.90 -7.48
N ASP A 302 32.34 -7.04 -7.25
CA ASP A 302 33.33 -7.31 -8.30
C ASP A 302 33.11 -8.68 -8.98
N LYS A 303 32.72 -9.70 -8.21
CA LYS A 303 32.37 -11.02 -8.74
C LYS A 303 31.08 -10.98 -9.56
N VAL A 304 30.03 -10.35 -9.03
CA VAL A 304 28.73 -10.19 -9.71
C VAL A 304 28.90 -9.43 -11.02
N ASN A 305 29.72 -8.38 -11.04
CA ASN A 305 30.03 -7.63 -12.27
C ASN A 305 30.64 -8.49 -13.37
N LYS A 306 31.33 -9.59 -13.03
CA LYS A 306 31.92 -10.55 -13.97
C LYS A 306 30.96 -11.67 -14.39
N PHE A 307 29.76 -11.76 -13.82
CA PHE A 307 28.80 -12.79 -14.19
C PHE A 307 28.41 -12.70 -15.66
N LYS A 308 28.37 -13.87 -16.29
CA LYS A 308 27.91 -14.08 -17.67
C LYS A 308 26.86 -15.20 -17.67
N ALA A 309 25.95 -15.14 -18.63
CA ALA A 309 24.95 -16.16 -18.90
C ALA A 309 25.58 -17.31 -19.71
N ASN A 310 26.56 -17.99 -19.11
CA ASN A 310 27.42 -18.94 -19.81
C ASN A 310 27.33 -20.37 -19.28
N ILE A 311 26.37 -20.66 -18.40
CA ILE A 311 26.19 -22.00 -17.83
C ILE A 311 25.14 -22.75 -18.66
N LEU A 312 25.48 -23.96 -19.08
CA LEU A 312 24.55 -24.85 -19.79
C LEU A 312 23.47 -25.36 -18.85
N GLY A 313 22.29 -25.63 -19.41
CA GLY A 313 21.16 -26.19 -18.66
C GLY A 313 20.60 -25.28 -17.58
N LYS A 314 19.53 -25.76 -16.95
CA LYS A 314 18.85 -25.11 -15.83
C LYS A 314 18.28 -26.18 -14.91
N ASN A 315 18.79 -26.22 -13.68
CA ASN A 315 18.32 -27.10 -12.63
C ASN A 315 18.23 -26.33 -11.32
N LEU A 316 17.01 -26.00 -10.90
CA LEU A 316 16.76 -25.25 -9.68
C LEU A 316 16.82 -26.10 -8.40
N ILE A 317 16.71 -27.43 -8.50
CA ILE A 317 16.69 -28.33 -7.33
C ILE A 317 18.06 -28.34 -6.64
N ASN A 318 19.14 -28.48 -7.40
CA ASN A 318 20.51 -28.52 -6.88
C ASN A 318 20.91 -27.26 -6.08
N PRO A 319 20.76 -26.02 -6.60
CA PRO A 319 21.09 -24.82 -5.85
C PRO A 319 20.20 -24.63 -4.62
N LEU A 320 18.92 -25.04 -4.65
CA LEU A 320 18.04 -25.01 -3.48
C LEU A 320 18.51 -25.98 -2.39
N GLN A 321 18.81 -27.24 -2.75
CA GLN A 321 19.37 -28.21 -1.79
C GLN A 321 20.68 -27.71 -1.19
N LYS A 322 21.57 -27.13 -2.00
CA LYS A 322 22.82 -26.56 -1.50
C LYS A 322 22.63 -25.33 -0.60
N ALA A 323 21.61 -24.52 -0.84
CA ALA A 323 21.27 -23.41 0.05
C ALA A 323 20.72 -23.91 1.40
N ILE A 324 19.83 -24.92 1.36
CA ILE A 324 19.16 -25.46 2.54
C ILE A 324 20.09 -26.35 3.38
N GLU A 325 20.81 -27.28 2.76
CA GLU A 325 21.59 -28.31 3.44
C GLU A 325 23.10 -28.03 3.39
N GLY A 326 23.59 -27.47 2.28
CA GLY A 326 25.03 -27.29 2.03
C GLY A 326 25.68 -26.15 2.82
N LEU A 327 24.90 -25.16 3.24
CA LEU A 327 25.38 -24.03 4.02
C LEU A 327 25.26 -24.33 5.52
N ILE A 328 26.38 -24.63 6.18
CA ILE A 328 26.42 -25.01 7.60
C ILE A 328 26.42 -23.73 8.44
N THR A 329 25.28 -23.40 9.01
CA THR A 329 25.12 -22.20 9.84
C THR A 329 24.04 -22.41 10.89
N THR A 330 24.18 -21.73 12.03
CA THR A 330 23.13 -21.62 13.06
C THR A 330 22.17 -20.45 12.77
N LYS A 331 22.43 -19.67 11.72
CA LYS A 331 21.68 -18.49 11.33
C LYS A 331 20.39 -18.84 10.55
N ASN A 332 19.34 -18.05 10.74
CA ASN A 332 18.10 -18.11 9.96
C ASN A 332 18.39 -17.80 8.48
N LYS A 333 17.97 -18.69 7.59
CA LYS A 333 18.25 -18.62 6.15
C LYS A 333 17.10 -17.92 5.41
N LYS A 334 17.39 -16.82 4.72
CA LYS A 334 16.46 -16.15 3.79
C LYS A 334 16.93 -16.36 2.36
N ILE A 335 16.18 -17.11 1.55
CA ILE A 335 16.60 -17.50 0.19
C ILE A 335 15.85 -16.68 -0.86
N PHE A 336 16.58 -16.00 -1.73
CA PHE A 336 16.06 -15.18 -2.84
C PHE A 336 16.46 -15.79 -4.17
N LEU A 337 15.53 -15.87 -5.12
CA LEU A 337 15.76 -16.43 -6.44
C LEU A 337 15.68 -15.36 -7.54
N LEU A 338 16.75 -15.22 -8.33
CA LEU A 338 16.80 -14.38 -9.51
C LEU A 338 16.90 -15.26 -10.77
N THR A 339 15.81 -15.34 -11.54
CA THR A 339 15.71 -16.18 -12.75
C THR A 339 14.73 -15.59 -13.76
N ASP A 340 14.82 -15.99 -15.03
CA ASP A 340 13.84 -15.63 -16.09
C ASP A 340 12.58 -16.51 -16.08
N GLY A 341 12.43 -17.38 -15.09
CA GLY A 341 11.22 -18.16 -14.84
C GLY A 341 10.96 -19.32 -15.81
N LYS A 342 11.74 -19.50 -16.87
CA LYS A 342 11.55 -20.62 -17.83
C LYS A 342 12.18 -21.92 -17.32
N ASP A 343 11.57 -22.55 -16.32
CA ASP A 343 11.93 -23.91 -15.90
C ASP A 343 10.74 -24.85 -16.09
N ASN A 344 10.97 -25.96 -16.80
CA ASN A 344 9.95 -26.95 -17.18
C ASN A 344 9.61 -27.92 -16.02
N ARG A 345 10.20 -27.76 -14.84
CA ARG A 345 10.07 -28.71 -13.70
C ARG A 345 9.46 -28.11 -12.43
N ARG A 346 8.70 -27.01 -12.54
CA ARG A 346 8.04 -26.32 -11.41
C ARG A 346 7.19 -27.23 -10.50
N GLN A 347 6.63 -28.32 -11.03
CA GLN A 347 5.78 -29.25 -10.27
C GLN A 347 6.51 -30.09 -9.21
N GLN A 348 7.85 -30.12 -9.20
CA GLN A 348 8.64 -30.84 -8.18
C GLN A 348 9.15 -29.93 -7.05
N ILE A 349 8.82 -28.63 -7.09
CA ILE A 349 9.40 -27.57 -6.22
C ILE A 349 8.36 -27.04 -5.21
N ILE A 350 7.09 -27.47 -5.32
CA ILE A 350 6.00 -27.13 -4.39
C ILE A 350 5.85 -28.23 -3.35
#